data_AF-A0A950K4Z6-F1
#
_entry.id   AF-A0A950K4Z6-F1
#
_cell.length_a   1.000
_cell.length_b   1.000
_cell.length_c   1.000
_cell.angle_alpha   90.00
_cell.angle_beta   90.00
_cell.angle_gamma   90.00
#
_symmetry.space_group_name_H-M   'P 1'
#
loop_
_entity.id
_entity.type
_entity.pdbx_description
1 polymer ?
#
loop_
_entity_poly.entity_id
_entity_poly.type
_entity_poly.pdbx_seq_one_letter_code
_entity_poly.pdbx_strand_id
1 'polypeptide(L)'
;MIQIGVRSLLDALEGAGGKRDLDAGLRRHLSRLQESARSPMPMPGREMPEIVAPEEGPQPLSDLFLALCESVAANYLEQRRPESAPEVVWEAFAARPRLNEYRALRDWSLKAGTWLTWRKKAWDWLAGREGQAVSILLWEGHLEEAWTQARQRGATDEEWLELARRREQDHPEEAFEIYRNRVERLLPRSDPGAYRESVRWLRRLESLQGPLGKAREFAELMEAVRARSRRRPRWVKILDESLGPGAFLDRGPGDEAH
;
A
#
# COMPACT_ATOMS: atom_id res chain seq x y z
N MET A 1 10.34 23.67 11.96
CA MET A 1 9.93 22.24 12.02
C MET A 1 10.83 21.31 11.17
N ILE A 2 11.52 21.81 10.14
CA ILE A 2 12.44 21.04 9.26
C ILE A 2 13.71 20.53 9.98
N GLN A 3 14.20 21.23 11.02
CA GLN A 3 15.46 20.90 11.70
C GLN A 3 15.47 19.55 12.44
N ILE A 4 14.30 19.03 12.82
CA ILE A 4 14.20 17.80 13.62
C ILE A 4 14.34 16.56 12.72
N GLY A 5 13.78 16.60 11.50
CA GLY A 5 13.83 15.49 10.56
C GLY A 5 15.24 15.17 10.06
N VAL A 6 16.03 16.20 9.71
CA VAL A 6 17.39 16.04 9.19
C VAL A 6 18.36 15.49 10.25
N ARG A 7 18.15 15.84 11.53
CA ARG A 7 19.03 15.38 12.62
C ARG A 7 18.81 13.91 12.96
N SER A 8 17.55 13.45 13.04
CA SER A 8 17.27 12.01 13.12
C SER A 8 17.81 11.22 11.93
N LEU A 9 17.85 11.84 10.75
CA LEU A 9 18.41 11.26 9.54
C LEU A 9 19.93 11.09 9.63
N LEU A 10 20.63 12.08 10.20
CA LEU A 10 22.06 11.99 10.49
C LEU A 10 22.34 10.93 11.58
N ASP A 11 21.54 10.88 12.63
CA ASP A 11 21.70 9.90 13.71
C ASP A 11 21.47 8.45 13.20
N ALA A 12 20.52 8.26 12.27
CA ALA A 12 20.27 6.97 11.63
C ALA A 12 21.44 6.54 10.70
N LEU A 13 22.08 7.50 10.02
CA LEU A 13 23.27 7.26 9.20
C LEU A 13 24.52 6.99 10.07
N GLU A 14 24.63 7.63 11.23
CA GLU A 14 25.71 7.38 12.20
C GLU A 14 25.60 6.00 12.88
N GLY A 15 24.36 5.51 13.10
CA GLY A 15 24.11 4.17 13.67
C GLY A 15 24.40 3.00 12.71
N ALA A 16 24.44 3.23 11.39
CA ALA A 16 24.64 2.20 10.36
C ALA A 16 26.11 1.90 10.03
N GLY A 17 27.02 2.18 10.98
CA GLY A 17 28.48 2.15 10.82
C GLY A 17 29.02 1.06 9.89
N GLY A 18 29.53 1.44 8.71
CA GLY A 18 30.10 0.45 7.81
C GLY A 18 30.74 0.87 6.47
N LYS A 19 30.45 2.03 5.86
CA LYS A 19 31.10 2.41 4.58
C LYS A 19 31.36 3.92 4.46
N ARG A 20 32.63 4.30 4.69
CA ARG A 20 33.13 5.69 4.77
C ARG A 20 32.93 6.56 3.51
N ASP A 21 32.65 5.96 2.35
CA ASP A 21 32.51 6.72 1.08
C ASP A 21 31.07 7.11 0.71
N LEU A 22 30.05 6.32 1.10
CA LEU A 22 28.63 6.71 0.94
C LEU A 22 28.28 7.89 1.85
N ASP A 23 28.88 7.90 3.03
CA ASP A 23 28.68 8.88 4.11
C ASP A 23 29.07 10.31 3.66
N ALA A 24 30.20 10.49 2.99
CA ALA A 24 30.68 11.82 2.59
C ALA A 24 29.84 12.48 1.47
N GLY A 25 29.29 11.68 0.55
CA GLY A 25 28.42 12.18 -0.53
C GLY A 25 27.06 12.62 -0.01
N LEU A 26 26.42 11.75 0.79
CA LEU A 26 25.14 12.03 1.42
C LEU A 26 25.24 13.20 2.41
N ARG A 27 26.31 13.24 3.24
CA ARG A 27 26.59 14.36 4.15
C ARG A 27 26.72 15.69 3.42
N ARG A 28 27.51 15.75 2.34
CA ARG A 28 27.67 16.99 1.56
C ARG A 28 26.38 17.47 0.91
N HIS A 29 25.48 16.57 0.54
CA HIS A 29 24.20 16.94 -0.06
C HIS A 29 23.21 17.40 1.01
N LEU A 30 23.16 16.70 2.15
CA LEU A 30 22.38 17.10 3.33
C LEU A 30 22.82 18.46 3.90
N SER A 31 24.13 18.73 3.99
CA SER A 31 24.66 20.03 4.41
C SER A 31 24.28 21.16 3.45
N ARG A 32 24.31 20.92 2.14
CA ARG A 32 23.86 21.91 1.13
C ARG A 32 22.36 22.20 1.23
N LEU A 33 21.53 21.20 1.51
CA LEU A 33 20.10 21.41 1.76
C LEU A 33 19.86 22.18 3.07
N GLN A 34 20.65 21.94 4.12
CA GLN A 34 20.61 22.70 5.38
C GLN A 34 21.05 24.16 5.20
N GLU A 35 22.07 24.42 4.37
CA GLU A 35 22.56 25.76 4.05
C GLU A 35 21.57 26.53 3.15
N SER A 36 20.96 25.86 2.18
CA SER A 36 19.90 26.44 1.34
C SER A 36 18.67 26.83 2.17
N ALA A 37 18.28 26.02 3.14
CA ALA A 37 17.21 26.33 4.10
C ALA A 37 17.58 27.43 5.11
N ARG A 38 18.87 27.81 5.21
CA ARG A 38 19.37 28.92 6.05
C ARG A 38 19.50 30.24 5.30
N SER A 39 19.30 30.26 3.98
CA SER A 39 19.30 31.52 3.23
C SER A 39 18.07 32.33 3.62
N PRO A 40 18.21 33.59 4.06
CA PRO A 40 17.09 34.35 4.62
C PRO A 40 16.10 34.71 3.50
N MET A 41 14.85 34.26 3.64
CA MET A 41 13.73 34.85 2.92
C MET A 41 13.73 36.37 3.15
N PRO A 42 13.54 37.21 2.10
CA PRO A 42 13.42 38.64 2.30
C PRO A 42 12.14 38.94 3.09
N MET A 43 12.27 39.68 4.20
CA MET A 43 11.17 40.25 4.99
C MET A 43 10.84 41.67 4.48
N PRO A 44 9.78 42.34 4.98
CA PRO A 44 8.36 41.98 4.97
C PRO A 44 7.54 43.09 4.25
N GLY A 45 6.35 42.78 3.72
CA GLY A 45 5.48 43.85 3.17
C GLY A 45 4.40 43.45 2.16
N ARG A 46 4.23 42.16 1.85
CA ARG A 46 3.04 41.69 1.13
C ARG A 46 2.21 40.81 2.04
N GLU A 47 0.96 41.19 2.21
CA GLU A 47 -0.08 40.36 2.81
C GLU A 47 -0.02 38.97 2.16
N MET A 48 0.23 37.95 2.98
CA MET A 48 0.10 36.57 2.53
C MET A 48 -1.40 36.27 2.43
N PRO A 49 -1.89 35.71 1.32
CA PRO A 49 -3.23 35.17 1.30
C PRO A 49 -3.30 34.01 2.30
N GLU A 50 -4.45 33.88 2.96
CA GLU A 50 -4.77 32.82 3.89
C GLU A 50 -4.58 31.46 3.20
N ILE A 51 -3.43 30.83 3.45
CA ILE A 51 -3.14 29.49 2.93
C ILE A 51 -4.01 28.53 3.74
N VAL A 52 -5.14 28.15 3.16
CA VAL A 52 -5.88 26.96 3.56
C VAL A 52 -4.90 25.78 3.54
N ALA A 53 -4.64 25.19 4.70
CA ALA A 53 -3.76 24.05 4.82
C ALA A 53 -4.21 22.94 3.87
N PRO A 54 -3.33 22.31 3.08
CA PRO A 54 -3.71 21.14 2.31
C PRO A 54 -4.09 20.03 3.30
N GLU A 55 -5.27 19.42 3.10
CA GLU A 55 -5.78 18.27 3.88
C GLU A 55 -4.94 16.98 3.72
N GLU A 56 -3.76 17.06 3.11
CA GLU A 56 -2.84 15.94 3.00
C GLU A 56 -1.92 15.95 4.23
N GLY A 57 -2.13 14.97 5.12
CA GLY A 57 -1.29 14.76 6.30
C GLY A 57 0.20 14.72 5.97
N PRO A 58 1.10 15.00 6.93
CA PRO A 58 2.53 15.08 6.70
C PRO A 58 3.03 13.81 6.01
N GLN A 59 3.65 13.95 4.84
CA GLN A 59 4.31 12.85 4.15
C GLN A 59 5.23 12.14 5.16
N PRO A 60 5.12 10.80 5.33
CA PRO A 60 5.89 10.08 6.31
C PRO A 60 7.39 10.35 6.09
N LEU A 61 8.14 10.64 7.15
CA LEU A 61 9.58 10.96 7.07
C LEU A 61 10.43 9.91 6.31
N SER A 62 9.94 8.67 6.19
CA SER A 62 10.55 7.64 5.36
C SER A 62 10.48 7.89 3.86
N ASP A 63 9.41 8.52 3.38
CA ASP A 63 9.22 8.80 1.96
C ASP A 63 10.17 9.92 1.52
N LEU A 64 10.47 10.84 2.45
CA LEU A 64 11.51 11.86 2.28
C LEU A 64 12.92 11.26 2.26
N PHE A 65 13.17 10.18 3.01
CA PHE A 65 14.48 9.51 2.98
C PHE A 65 14.71 8.78 1.65
N LEU A 66 13.72 8.02 1.17
CA LEU A 66 13.82 7.39 -0.14
C LEU A 66 14.00 8.44 -1.25
N ALA A 67 13.19 9.50 -1.26
CA ALA A 67 13.31 10.58 -2.24
C ALA A 67 14.69 11.24 -2.25
N LEU A 68 15.31 11.43 -1.08
CA LEU A 68 16.70 11.90 -0.98
C LEU A 68 17.68 10.91 -1.61
N CYS A 69 17.56 9.62 -1.29
CA CYS A 69 18.40 8.58 -1.87
C CYS A 69 18.28 8.53 -3.40
N GLU A 70 17.06 8.67 -3.93
CA GLU A 70 16.81 8.70 -5.38
C GLU A 70 17.40 9.96 -6.05
N SER A 71 17.34 11.11 -5.40
CA SER A 71 18.00 12.34 -5.87
C SER A 71 19.53 12.17 -5.93
N VAL A 72 20.14 11.56 -4.92
CA VAL A 72 21.58 11.26 -4.94
C VAL A 72 21.91 10.22 -6.01
N ALA A 73 21.08 9.19 -6.18
CA ALA A 73 21.23 8.19 -7.24
C ALA A 73 21.16 8.81 -8.65
N ALA A 74 20.27 9.79 -8.86
CA ALA A 74 20.18 10.55 -10.12
C ALA A 74 21.50 11.28 -10.43
N ASN A 75 22.07 11.97 -9.44
CA ASN A 75 23.35 12.67 -9.58
C ASN A 75 24.49 11.71 -9.98
N TYR A 76 24.50 10.46 -9.50
CA TYR A 76 25.51 9.47 -9.89
C TYR A 76 25.38 9.02 -11.35
N LEU A 77 24.16 8.90 -11.88
CA LEU A 77 23.95 8.62 -13.31
C LEU A 77 24.48 9.74 -14.19
N GLU A 78 24.22 11.00 -13.82
CA GLU A 78 24.71 12.18 -14.55
C GLU A 78 26.24 12.25 -14.58
N GLN A 79 26.89 11.79 -13.50
CA GLN A 79 28.35 11.73 -13.38
C GLN A 79 28.98 10.49 -14.04
N ARG A 80 28.20 9.71 -14.82
CA ARG A 80 28.64 8.45 -15.46
C ARG A 80 29.19 7.40 -14.49
N ARG A 81 28.66 7.37 -13.27
CA ARG A 81 28.94 6.34 -12.26
C ARG A 81 27.68 5.54 -11.90
N PRO A 82 27.08 4.83 -12.89
CA PRO A 82 25.81 4.14 -12.67
C PRO A 82 25.88 3.03 -11.63
N GLU A 83 27.07 2.48 -11.37
CA GLU A 83 27.29 1.42 -10.39
C GLU A 83 26.97 1.83 -8.94
N SER A 84 27.09 3.12 -8.61
CA SER A 84 26.86 3.63 -7.25
C SER A 84 25.41 4.03 -6.97
N ALA A 85 24.58 4.19 -7.99
CA ALA A 85 23.17 4.55 -7.84
C ALA A 85 22.36 3.55 -6.96
N PRO A 86 22.41 2.23 -7.20
CA PRO A 86 21.67 1.27 -6.38
C PRO A 86 22.24 1.13 -4.95
N GLU A 87 23.50 1.51 -4.71
CA GLU A 87 24.07 1.48 -3.35
C GLU A 87 23.39 2.47 -2.41
N VAL A 88 23.02 3.65 -2.90
CA VAL A 88 22.34 4.67 -2.09
C VAL A 88 20.91 4.28 -1.79
N VAL A 89 20.22 3.73 -2.79
CA VAL A 89 18.83 3.26 -2.65
C VAL A 89 18.77 2.01 -1.76
N TRP A 90 19.82 1.19 -1.77
CA TRP A 90 19.97 0.08 -0.84
C TRP A 90 19.91 0.52 0.62
N GLU A 91 20.48 1.67 0.98
CA GLU A 91 20.42 2.15 2.37
C GLU A 91 18.98 2.46 2.81
N ALA A 92 18.17 3.02 1.92
CA ALA A 92 16.74 3.23 2.18
C ALA A 92 16.01 1.89 2.37
N PHE A 93 16.26 0.92 1.50
CA PHE A 93 15.67 -0.42 1.60
C PHE A 93 16.14 -1.18 2.86
N ALA A 94 17.42 -1.11 3.20
CA ALA A 94 17.99 -1.78 4.36
C ALA A 94 17.43 -1.23 5.67
N ALA A 95 17.18 0.08 5.73
CA ALA A 95 16.54 0.75 6.84
C ALA A 95 15.04 0.38 6.96
N ARG A 96 14.31 0.36 5.84
CA ARG A 96 12.88 0.00 5.79
C ARG A 96 12.58 -0.79 4.52
N PRO A 97 12.50 -2.14 4.61
CA PRO A 97 12.32 -2.98 3.44
C PRO A 97 10.84 -3.06 3.03
N ARG A 98 10.23 -1.93 2.63
CA ARG A 98 8.86 -1.90 2.09
C ARG A 98 8.90 -2.05 0.57
N LEU A 99 7.73 -2.28 -0.01
CA LEU A 99 7.59 -2.45 -1.46
C LEU A 99 8.07 -1.23 -2.25
N ASN A 100 7.88 -0.02 -1.73
CA ASN A 100 8.29 1.21 -2.45
C ASN A 100 9.82 1.28 -2.58
N GLU A 101 10.55 1.07 -1.48
CA GLU A 101 12.01 1.04 -1.48
C GLU A 101 12.56 -0.11 -2.34
N TYR A 102 11.88 -1.26 -2.37
CA TYR A 102 12.26 -2.38 -3.23
C TYR A 102 12.08 -2.07 -4.73
N ARG A 103 10.98 -1.41 -5.10
CA ARG A 103 10.74 -0.96 -6.48
C ARG A 103 11.78 0.06 -6.92
N ALA A 104 12.09 1.04 -6.06
CA ALA A 104 13.15 1.99 -6.33
C ALA A 104 14.49 1.26 -6.51
N LEU A 105 14.83 0.33 -5.62
CA LEU A 105 16.05 -0.48 -5.74
C LEU A 105 16.10 -1.21 -7.09
N ARG A 106 15.00 -1.81 -7.55
CA ARG A 106 14.92 -2.41 -8.88
C ARG A 106 15.20 -1.41 -9.98
N ASP A 107 14.48 -0.29 -9.99
CA ASP A 107 14.55 0.66 -11.09
C ASP A 107 15.95 1.27 -11.22
N TRP A 108 16.58 1.63 -10.09
CA TRP A 108 17.95 2.13 -10.08
C TRP A 108 18.98 1.05 -10.42
N SER A 109 18.77 -0.20 -10.00
CA SER A 109 19.65 -1.32 -10.38
C SER A 109 19.51 -1.72 -11.85
N LEU A 110 18.32 -1.59 -12.44
CA LEU A 110 18.08 -1.81 -13.87
C LEU A 110 18.81 -0.75 -14.71
N LYS A 111 18.72 0.53 -14.32
CA LYS A 111 19.49 1.62 -14.94
C LYS A 111 21.01 1.37 -14.87
N ALA A 112 21.47 0.71 -13.81
CA ALA A 112 22.87 0.33 -13.62
C ALA A 112 23.25 -1.03 -14.22
N GLY A 113 22.31 -1.81 -14.78
CA GLY A 113 22.56 -3.16 -15.31
C GLY A 113 22.90 -4.22 -14.26
N THR A 114 22.64 -3.98 -12.96
CA THR A 114 23.06 -4.83 -11.84
C THR A 114 21.90 -5.46 -11.07
N TRP A 115 20.69 -5.44 -11.63
CA TRP A 115 19.47 -5.87 -10.94
C TRP A 115 19.54 -7.27 -10.31
N LEU A 116 20.06 -8.27 -11.02
CA LEU A 116 20.12 -9.65 -10.49
C LEU A 116 20.95 -9.75 -9.20
N THR A 117 22.05 -9.00 -9.12
CA THR A 117 22.91 -8.93 -7.93
C THR A 117 22.18 -8.30 -6.75
N TRP A 118 21.51 -7.17 -6.98
CA TRP A 118 20.76 -6.45 -5.95
C TRP A 118 19.49 -7.17 -5.52
N ARG A 119 18.79 -7.84 -6.44
CA ARG A 119 17.64 -8.70 -6.17
C ARG A 119 18.04 -9.81 -5.22
N LYS A 120 19.12 -10.54 -5.52
CA LYS A 120 19.65 -11.59 -4.64
C LYS A 120 20.00 -11.02 -3.26
N LYS A 121 20.77 -9.92 -3.22
CA LYS A 121 21.14 -9.26 -1.96
C LYS A 121 19.93 -8.86 -1.12
N ALA A 122 18.88 -8.33 -1.75
CA ALA A 122 17.65 -7.94 -1.09
C ALA A 122 16.90 -9.15 -0.51
N TRP A 123 16.82 -10.26 -1.26
CA TRP A 123 16.23 -11.49 -0.77
C TRP A 123 17.03 -12.12 0.36
N ASP A 124 18.36 -12.15 0.26
CA ASP A 124 19.25 -12.61 1.33
C ASP A 124 19.11 -11.73 2.59
N TRP A 125 18.84 -10.44 2.42
CA TRP A 125 18.61 -9.50 3.52
C TRP A 125 17.24 -9.65 4.18
N LEU A 126 16.21 -9.98 3.40
CA LEU A 126 14.88 -10.30 3.90
C LEU A 126 14.85 -11.68 4.57
N ALA A 127 15.65 -12.63 4.07
CA ALA A 127 15.82 -13.95 4.65
C ALA A 127 16.42 -13.83 6.06
N GLY A 128 15.76 -14.43 7.05
CA GLY A 128 16.20 -14.39 8.44
C GLY A 128 15.77 -13.15 9.23
N ARG A 129 15.13 -12.16 8.60
CA ARG A 129 14.43 -11.08 9.33
C ARG A 129 12.97 -11.49 9.56
N GLU A 130 12.47 -11.21 10.77
CA GLU A 130 11.05 -11.34 11.10
C GLU A 130 10.24 -10.27 10.33
N GLY A 131 9.99 -10.49 9.04
CA GLY A 131 9.13 -9.63 8.24
C GLY A 131 9.49 -9.60 6.77
N GLN A 132 9.48 -10.75 6.07
CA GLN A 132 9.35 -10.69 4.61
C GLN A 132 8.10 -9.84 4.29
N ALA A 133 8.20 -8.90 3.36
CA ALA A 133 7.06 -8.05 3.07
C ALA A 133 6.10 -8.83 2.15
N VAL A 134 4.88 -9.11 2.63
CA VAL A 134 3.81 -9.75 1.84
C VAL A 134 3.62 -9.00 0.52
N SER A 135 3.64 -7.66 0.58
CA SER A 135 3.64 -6.77 -0.58
C SER A 135 4.80 -6.98 -1.57
N ILE A 136 6.02 -7.30 -1.12
CA ILE A 136 7.17 -7.62 -2.00
C ILE A 136 6.98 -9.00 -2.64
N LEU A 137 6.58 -10.02 -1.86
CA LEU A 137 6.31 -11.36 -2.39
C LEU A 137 5.22 -11.33 -3.46
N LEU A 138 4.12 -10.62 -3.19
CA LEU A 138 3.06 -10.37 -4.16
C LEU A 138 3.60 -9.72 -5.43
N TRP A 139 4.44 -8.69 -5.31
CA TRP A 139 4.95 -7.97 -6.46
C TRP A 139 5.93 -8.81 -7.31
N GLU A 140 6.75 -9.66 -6.68
CA GLU A 140 7.64 -10.62 -7.36
C GLU A 140 6.90 -11.88 -7.88
N GLY A 141 5.61 -12.04 -7.56
CA GLY A 141 4.76 -13.13 -8.06
C GLY A 141 4.76 -14.40 -7.19
N HIS A 142 5.37 -14.36 -6.01
CA HIS A 142 5.42 -15.47 -5.05
C HIS A 142 4.12 -15.56 -4.23
N LEU A 143 3.01 -15.91 -4.88
CA LEU A 143 1.66 -15.84 -4.28
C LEU A 143 1.49 -16.78 -3.07
N GLU A 144 1.92 -18.04 -3.17
CA GLU A 144 1.75 -19.01 -2.08
C GLU A 144 2.60 -18.67 -0.85
N GLU A 145 3.82 -18.19 -1.07
CA GLU A 145 4.69 -17.70 0.00
C GLU A 145 4.07 -16.47 0.67
N ALA A 146 3.58 -15.50 -0.13
CA ALA A 146 2.88 -14.32 0.37
C ALA A 146 1.67 -14.68 1.24
N TRP A 147 0.88 -15.66 0.80
CA TRP A 147 -0.29 -16.15 1.53
C TRP A 147 0.08 -16.83 2.85
N THR A 148 1.05 -17.75 2.80
CA THR A 148 1.55 -18.46 3.98
C THR A 148 2.06 -17.46 5.01
N GLN A 149 2.80 -16.46 4.56
CA GLN A 149 3.34 -15.46 5.44
C GLN A 149 2.27 -14.54 6.04
N ALA A 150 1.32 -14.08 5.22
CA ALA A 150 0.20 -13.26 5.67
C ALA A 150 -0.62 -14.00 6.76
N ARG A 151 -0.85 -15.30 6.61
CA ARG A 151 -1.52 -16.12 7.62
C ARG A 151 -0.74 -16.24 8.94
N GLN A 152 0.58 -16.38 8.87
CA GLN A 152 1.40 -16.57 10.07
C GLN A 152 1.61 -15.30 10.89
N ARG A 153 1.73 -14.15 10.22
CA ARG A 153 2.16 -12.89 10.86
C ARG A 153 1.12 -11.77 10.81
N GLY A 154 0.03 -11.99 10.09
CA GLY A 154 -0.87 -10.94 9.68
C GLY A 154 -0.35 -10.20 8.45
N ALA A 155 -1.26 -9.45 7.83
CA ALA A 155 -0.99 -8.55 6.73
C ALA A 155 -1.90 -7.33 6.87
N THR A 156 -1.56 -6.25 6.19
CA THR A 156 -2.43 -5.07 6.12
C THR A 156 -3.72 -5.39 5.34
N ASP A 157 -4.75 -4.56 5.53
CA ASP A 157 -6.01 -4.72 4.78
C ASP A 157 -5.78 -4.69 3.27
N GLU A 158 -4.89 -3.82 2.78
CA GLU A 158 -4.54 -3.72 1.36
C GLU A 158 -3.86 -4.98 0.84
N GLU A 159 -2.93 -5.56 1.62
CA GLU A 159 -2.25 -6.81 1.26
C GLU A 159 -3.22 -8.00 1.25
N TRP A 160 -4.15 -8.08 2.21
CA TRP A 160 -5.19 -9.11 2.19
C TRP A 160 -6.11 -8.98 0.99
N LEU A 161 -6.49 -7.76 0.61
CA LEU A 161 -7.35 -7.53 -0.56
C LEU A 161 -6.65 -7.88 -1.87
N GLU A 162 -5.37 -7.57 -2.01
CA GLU A 162 -4.59 -7.96 -3.19
C GLU A 162 -4.35 -9.48 -3.24
N LEU A 163 -4.08 -10.13 -2.09
CA LEU A 163 -4.01 -11.59 -1.98
C LEU A 163 -5.32 -12.24 -2.41
N ALA A 164 -6.45 -11.75 -1.89
CA ALA A 164 -7.78 -12.23 -2.26
C ALA A 164 -7.97 -12.12 -3.78
N ARG A 165 -7.73 -10.95 -4.37
CA ARG A 165 -7.86 -10.72 -5.81
C ARG A 165 -7.07 -11.72 -6.64
N ARG A 166 -5.81 -11.99 -6.28
CA ARG A 166 -4.98 -12.93 -7.04
C ARG A 166 -5.39 -14.39 -6.87
N ARG A 167 -6.01 -14.73 -5.74
CA ARG A 167 -6.51 -16.08 -5.44
C ARG A 167 -7.96 -16.30 -5.84
N GLU A 168 -8.68 -15.29 -6.33
CA GLU A 168 -10.12 -15.40 -6.68
C GLU A 168 -10.41 -16.52 -7.68
N GLN A 169 -9.51 -16.76 -8.64
CA GLN A 169 -9.71 -17.76 -9.68
C GLN A 169 -9.57 -19.20 -9.16
N ASP A 170 -8.55 -19.44 -8.34
CA ASP A 170 -8.19 -20.79 -7.88
C ASP A 170 -8.80 -21.12 -6.51
N HIS A 171 -9.04 -20.11 -5.68
CA HIS A 171 -9.57 -20.21 -4.32
C HIS A 171 -10.65 -19.15 -4.05
N PRO A 172 -11.78 -19.16 -4.79
CA PRO A 172 -12.84 -18.17 -4.66
C PRO A 172 -13.47 -18.10 -3.26
N GLU A 173 -13.48 -19.20 -2.51
CA GLU A 173 -13.99 -19.23 -1.12
C GLU A 173 -13.08 -18.45 -0.15
N GLU A 174 -11.76 -18.56 -0.30
CA GLU A 174 -10.81 -17.82 0.54
C GLU A 174 -10.89 -16.31 0.26
N ALA A 175 -11.04 -15.93 -1.01
CA ALA A 175 -11.23 -14.54 -1.41
C ALA A 175 -12.56 -13.97 -0.89
N PHE A 176 -13.63 -14.77 -0.92
CA PHE A 176 -14.94 -14.39 -0.43
C PHE A 176 -14.90 -13.98 1.05
N GLU A 177 -14.30 -14.79 1.92
CA GLU A 177 -14.21 -14.48 3.34
C GLU A 177 -13.41 -13.20 3.63
N ILE A 178 -12.35 -12.93 2.86
CA ILE A 178 -11.59 -11.68 2.98
C ILE A 178 -12.45 -10.46 2.63
N TYR A 179 -13.18 -10.51 1.52
CA TYR A 179 -14.04 -9.40 1.11
C TYR A 179 -15.24 -9.22 2.05
N ARG A 180 -15.81 -10.31 2.56
CA ARG A 180 -16.85 -10.26 3.58
C ARG A 180 -16.37 -9.52 4.82
N ASN A 181 -15.20 -9.89 5.35
CA ASN A 181 -14.59 -9.21 6.49
C ASN A 181 -14.34 -7.72 6.21
N ARG A 182 -13.95 -7.35 4.98
CA ARG A 182 -13.81 -5.95 4.58
C ARG A 182 -15.14 -5.20 4.64
N VAL A 183 -16.22 -5.78 4.10
CA VAL A 183 -17.57 -5.18 4.19
C VAL A 183 -17.97 -5.01 5.66
N GLU A 184 -17.79 -6.03 6.49
CA GLU A 184 -18.14 -5.97 7.92
C GLU A 184 -17.41 -4.84 8.67
N ARG A 185 -16.16 -4.55 8.31
CA ARG A 185 -15.40 -3.41 8.87
C ARG A 185 -15.84 -2.04 8.34
N LEU A 186 -16.38 -1.98 7.13
CA LEU A 186 -16.94 -0.75 6.56
C LEU A 186 -18.33 -0.45 7.11
N LEU A 187 -19.12 -1.46 7.49
CA LEU A 187 -20.49 -1.31 7.94
C LEU A 187 -20.70 -0.36 9.13
N PRO A 188 -19.82 -0.22 10.13
CA PRO A 188 -20.00 0.76 11.20
C PRO A 188 -19.87 2.22 10.73
N ARG A 189 -19.14 2.46 9.64
CA ARG A 189 -18.91 3.80 9.11
C ARG A 189 -20.15 4.34 8.42
N SER A 190 -20.37 5.64 8.51
CA SER A 190 -21.57 6.32 7.99
C SER A 190 -21.25 7.42 6.98
N ASP A 191 -20.02 7.42 6.47
CA ASP A 191 -19.56 8.39 5.46
C ASP A 191 -19.86 7.91 4.02
N PRO A 192 -20.05 8.84 3.05
CA PRO A 192 -20.35 8.47 1.67
C PRO A 192 -19.29 7.61 0.98
N GLY A 193 -18.02 7.70 1.40
CA GLY A 193 -16.94 6.89 0.88
C GLY A 193 -17.12 5.42 1.26
N ALA A 194 -17.38 5.16 2.54
CA ALA A 194 -17.62 3.82 3.08
C ALA A 194 -18.82 3.13 2.44
N TYR A 195 -19.90 3.85 2.12
CA TYR A 195 -21.05 3.28 1.41
C TYR A 195 -20.69 2.82 -0.01
N ARG A 196 -20.02 3.68 -0.79
CA ARG A 196 -19.59 3.32 -2.15
C ARG A 196 -18.61 2.16 -2.15
N GLU A 197 -17.70 2.13 -1.19
CA GLU A 197 -16.74 1.04 -1.05
C GLU A 197 -17.43 -0.28 -0.65
N SER A 198 -18.37 -0.22 0.30
CA SER A 198 -19.15 -1.39 0.71
C SER A 198 -19.95 -2.00 -0.46
N VAL A 199 -20.64 -1.16 -1.24
CA VAL A 199 -21.37 -1.61 -2.44
C VAL A 199 -20.43 -2.26 -3.45
N ARG A 200 -19.23 -1.70 -3.67
CA ARG A 200 -18.23 -2.27 -4.57
C ARG A 200 -17.83 -3.68 -4.15
N TRP A 201 -17.54 -3.89 -2.86
CA TRP A 201 -17.16 -5.20 -2.34
C TRP A 201 -18.32 -6.19 -2.36
N LEU A 202 -19.54 -5.76 -2.06
CA LEU A 202 -20.74 -6.60 -2.14
C LEU A 202 -21.02 -7.09 -3.58
N ARG A 203 -20.85 -6.23 -4.59
CA ARG A 203 -20.92 -6.65 -6.00
C ARG A 203 -19.84 -7.68 -6.36
N ARG A 204 -18.64 -7.53 -5.81
CA ARG A 204 -17.57 -8.49 -6.05
C ARG A 204 -17.92 -9.85 -5.44
N LEU A 205 -18.40 -9.86 -4.20
CA LEU A 205 -18.89 -11.06 -3.51
C LEU A 205 -20.00 -11.76 -4.30
N GLU A 206 -20.99 -11.02 -4.81
CA GLU A 206 -22.05 -11.57 -5.67
C GLU A 206 -21.46 -12.27 -6.91
N SER A 207 -20.52 -11.62 -7.59
CA SER A 207 -19.89 -12.15 -8.80
C SER A 207 -19.09 -13.43 -8.57
N LEU A 208 -18.52 -13.63 -7.38
CA LEU A 208 -17.78 -14.85 -7.02
C LEU A 208 -18.71 -16.02 -6.73
N GLN A 209 -19.90 -15.74 -6.21
CA GLN A 209 -20.83 -16.76 -5.71
C GLN A 209 -21.67 -17.39 -6.83
N GLY A 210 -21.92 -16.65 -7.92
CA GLY A 210 -22.66 -17.15 -9.09
C GLY A 210 -22.06 -18.43 -9.69
N PRO A 211 -20.79 -18.42 -10.14
CA PRO A 211 -20.13 -19.61 -10.69
C PRO A 211 -20.02 -20.78 -9.73
N LEU A 212 -20.00 -20.51 -8.42
CA LEU A 212 -19.91 -21.53 -7.36
C LEU A 212 -21.26 -22.16 -6.99
N GLY A 213 -22.38 -21.66 -7.55
CA GLY A 213 -23.72 -22.11 -7.17
C GLY A 213 -24.12 -21.72 -5.75
N LYS A 214 -23.41 -20.79 -5.12
CA LYS A 214 -23.58 -20.39 -3.72
C LYS A 214 -24.42 -19.11 -3.55
N ALA A 215 -25.33 -18.86 -4.49
CA ALA A 215 -26.20 -17.69 -4.46
C ALA A 215 -27.00 -17.54 -3.15
N ARG A 216 -27.34 -18.66 -2.50
CA ARG A 216 -27.98 -18.68 -1.18
C ARG A 216 -27.10 -18.09 -0.07
N GLU A 217 -25.80 -18.42 -0.02
CA GLU A 217 -24.86 -17.88 0.98
C GLU A 217 -24.75 -16.36 0.83
N PHE A 218 -24.74 -15.85 -0.41
CA PHE A 218 -24.78 -14.42 -0.67
C PHE A 218 -26.09 -13.75 -0.22
N ALA A 219 -27.23 -14.40 -0.45
CA ALA A 219 -28.53 -13.89 0.01
C ALA A 219 -28.58 -13.79 1.56
N GLU A 220 -28.07 -14.80 2.26
CA GLU A 220 -27.97 -14.80 3.73
C GLU A 220 -27.05 -13.68 4.23
N LEU A 221 -25.93 -13.43 3.55
CA LEU A 221 -25.06 -12.28 3.82
C LEU A 221 -25.79 -10.94 3.63
N MET A 222 -26.52 -10.76 2.53
CA MET A 222 -27.26 -9.54 2.23
C MET A 222 -28.33 -9.25 3.30
N GLU A 223 -29.03 -10.27 3.78
CA GLU A 223 -29.99 -10.13 4.88
C GLU A 223 -29.31 -9.72 6.18
N ALA A 224 -28.15 -10.30 6.51
CA ALA A 224 -27.37 -9.89 7.68
C ALA A 224 -26.90 -8.43 7.58
N VAL A 225 -26.45 -8.00 6.40
CA VAL A 225 -26.03 -6.61 6.12
C VAL A 225 -27.21 -5.65 6.29
N ARG A 226 -28.40 -5.97 5.74
CA ARG A 226 -29.63 -5.19 5.91
C ARG A 226 -30.04 -5.10 7.37
N ALA A 227 -30.06 -6.23 8.08
CA ALA A 227 -30.45 -6.29 9.49
C ALA A 227 -29.60 -5.37 10.37
N ARG A 228 -28.28 -5.34 10.15
CA ARG A 228 -27.34 -4.45 10.86
C ARG A 228 -27.45 -2.99 10.42
N SER A 229 -28.09 -2.74 9.29
CA SER A 229 -28.26 -1.43 8.66
C SER A 229 -29.65 -0.82 8.85
N ARG A 230 -30.58 -1.52 9.54
CA ARG A 230 -31.99 -1.09 9.72
C ARG A 230 -32.15 0.32 10.29
N ARG A 231 -31.24 0.78 11.15
CA ARG A 231 -31.27 2.12 11.74
C ARG A 231 -30.71 3.22 10.81
N ARG A 232 -30.38 2.88 9.57
CA ARG A 232 -29.77 3.77 8.57
C ARG A 232 -30.52 3.64 7.23
N PRO A 233 -31.73 4.19 7.11
CA PRO A 233 -32.60 4.00 5.94
C PRO A 233 -31.97 4.52 4.63
N ARG A 234 -31.17 5.58 4.70
CA ARG A 234 -30.41 6.08 3.53
C ARG A 234 -29.42 5.03 3.00
N TRP A 235 -28.76 4.31 3.88
CA TRP A 235 -27.82 3.25 3.50
C TRP A 235 -28.55 2.02 2.94
N VAL A 236 -29.67 1.61 3.56
CA VAL A 236 -30.53 0.53 3.02
C VAL A 236 -31.04 0.88 1.62
N LYS A 237 -31.50 2.12 1.42
CA LYS A 237 -31.92 2.59 0.09
C LYS A 237 -30.79 2.47 -0.95
N ILE A 238 -29.58 2.91 -0.61
CA ILE A 238 -28.40 2.79 -1.50
C ILE A 238 -28.08 1.32 -1.81
N LEU A 239 -28.18 0.44 -0.81
CA LEU A 239 -27.99 -1.00 -1.00
C LEU A 239 -28.99 -1.59 -1.98
N ASP A 240 -30.28 -1.34 -1.77
CA ASP A 240 -31.36 -1.91 -2.59
C ASP A 240 -31.33 -1.35 -4.02
N GLU A 241 -30.99 -0.06 -4.21
CA GLU A 241 -30.79 0.53 -5.54
C GLU A 241 -29.56 -0.04 -6.26
N SER A 242 -28.51 -0.42 -5.53
CA SER A 242 -27.23 -0.81 -6.12
C SER A 242 -27.07 -2.31 -6.37
N LEU A 243 -27.76 -3.14 -5.59
CA LEU A 243 -27.64 -4.62 -5.58
C LEU A 243 -29.00 -5.31 -5.78
N GLY A 244 -30.08 -4.55 -5.93
CA GLY A 244 -31.43 -5.06 -6.05
C GLY A 244 -32.07 -5.40 -4.69
N PRO A 245 -33.40 -5.25 -4.57
CA PRO A 245 -34.13 -5.65 -3.37
C PRO A 245 -34.28 -7.17 -3.32
N GLY A 246 -33.20 -7.91 -3.04
CA GLY A 246 -33.27 -9.32 -2.64
C GLY A 246 -34.16 -10.19 -3.53
N ALA A 247 -33.80 -10.36 -4.79
CA ALA A 247 -34.50 -11.27 -5.70
C ALA A 247 -34.14 -12.75 -5.43
N PHE A 248 -34.29 -13.21 -4.19
CA PHE A 248 -34.02 -14.60 -3.79
C PHE A 248 -35.18 -15.28 -3.07
N LEU A 249 -36.41 -14.80 -3.25
CA LEU A 249 -37.62 -15.52 -2.83
C LEU A 249 -38.69 -15.67 -3.93
N ASP A 250 -38.36 -15.55 -5.23
CA ASP A 250 -39.38 -15.77 -6.27
C ASP A 250 -38.89 -16.39 -7.61
N ARG A 251 -37.92 -17.32 -7.55
CA ARG A 251 -37.77 -18.33 -8.61
C ARG A 251 -37.55 -19.70 -8.00
N GLY A 252 -38.64 -20.28 -7.49
CA GLY A 252 -38.76 -21.72 -7.45
C GLY A 252 -38.87 -22.27 -8.88
N PRO A 253 -38.32 -23.45 -9.20
CA PRO A 253 -38.44 -24.04 -10.51
C PRO A 253 -39.82 -24.70 -10.64
N GLY A 254 -40.64 -24.23 -11.59
CA GLY A 254 -41.84 -24.95 -12.01
C GLY A 254 -43.07 -24.07 -12.15
N ASP A 255 -43.24 -23.47 -13.33
CA ASP A 255 -44.55 -23.41 -13.99
C ASP A 255 -44.35 -23.09 -15.47
N GLU A 256 -43.78 -24.07 -16.19
CA GLU A 256 -44.07 -24.26 -17.62
C GLU A 256 -44.67 -25.66 -17.77
N ALA A 257 -45.96 -25.74 -17.47
CA ALA A 257 -46.84 -26.80 -17.94
C ALA A 257 -48.24 -26.19 -18.10
N HIS A 258 -48.55 -25.71 -19.30
CA HIS A 258 -49.77 -26.02 -20.06
C HIS A 258 -49.76 -25.34 -21.42
#